data_AF-A9SUZ4-F1
#
_entry.id   AF-A9SUZ4-F1
#
_cell.length_a   1.000
_cell.length_b   1.000
_cell.length_c   1.000
_cell.angle_alpha   90.00
_cell.angle_beta   90.00
_cell.angle_gamma   90.00
#
_symmetry.space_group_name_H-M   'P 1'
#
loop_
_entity.id
_entity.type
_entity.pdbx_description
1 polymer ?
#
loop_
_entity_poly.entity_id
_entity_poly.type
_entity_poly.pdbx_seq_one_letter_code
_entity_poly.pdbx_strand_id
1 'polypeptide(L)'
;MARTKGANRGIAKGKKTHGAGRAVVKNKVSPAIKFADMRANAGRSFSVAGAKMSEKMTHLRANLMLKVYRLQHPTHPVKRVAATESIKEMKAAATERRIQKVARASDVAARKRAAVRERRALDMARHT
;
A
#
# COMPACT_ATOMS: atom_id res chain seq x y z
N MET A 1 30.23 35.20 -30.74
CA MET A 1 30.26 33.73 -30.67
C MET A 1 31.12 33.31 -29.49
N ALA A 2 30.55 32.67 -28.46
CA ALA A 2 31.30 31.83 -27.51
C ALA A 2 30.30 30.95 -26.74
N ARG A 3 30.34 29.65 -26.99
CA ARG A 3 29.64 28.61 -26.22
C ARG A 3 30.55 28.18 -25.08
N THR A 4 30.05 28.18 -23.84
CA THR A 4 30.67 27.42 -22.74
C THR A 4 29.67 26.44 -22.17
N LYS A 5 29.97 25.16 -22.37
CA LYS A 5 29.33 23.97 -21.81
C LYS A 5 29.51 23.92 -20.30
N GLY A 6 28.47 23.48 -19.60
CA GLY A 6 28.56 22.51 -18.51
C GLY A 6 29.17 22.97 -17.18
N ALA A 7 28.31 23.29 -16.22
CA ALA A 7 28.61 23.07 -14.80
C ALA A 7 27.38 22.43 -14.14
N ASN A 8 27.51 21.13 -13.88
CA ASN A 8 26.54 20.31 -13.21
C ASN A 8 26.97 20.21 -11.73
N ARG A 9 25.98 20.10 -10.83
CA ARG A 9 26.08 19.53 -9.46
C ARG A 9 26.66 20.40 -8.35
N GLY A 10 25.74 20.93 -7.55
CA GLY A 10 26.01 21.40 -6.19
C GLY A 10 24.75 21.73 -5.40
N ILE A 11 23.66 20.97 -5.56
CA ILE A 11 22.45 21.19 -4.75
C ILE A 11 22.81 20.89 -3.29
N ALA A 12 22.81 21.95 -2.50
CA ALA A 12 23.09 21.98 -1.08
C ALA A 12 22.35 20.84 -0.36
N LYS A 13 23.13 19.95 0.26
CA LYS A 13 22.62 18.98 1.24
C LYS A 13 22.01 19.78 2.38
N GLY A 14 20.68 19.90 2.38
CA GLY A 14 19.93 20.42 3.52
C GLY A 14 20.28 19.62 4.77
N LYS A 15 21.09 20.22 5.64
CA LYS A 15 21.30 19.74 7.01
C LYS A 15 19.92 19.70 7.66
N LYS A 16 19.38 18.50 7.85
CA LYS A 16 18.22 18.29 8.72
C LYS A 16 18.67 18.67 10.12
N THR A 17 18.27 19.85 10.55
CA THR A 17 18.33 20.29 11.93
C THR A 17 17.47 19.31 12.75
N HIS A 18 18.14 18.37 13.41
CA HIS A 18 17.51 17.60 14.48
C HIS A 18 17.28 18.60 15.62
N GLY A 19 16.05 19.12 15.72
CA GLY A 19 15.65 20.00 16.80
C GLY A 19 15.99 19.36 18.15
N ALA A 20 16.97 19.95 18.83
CA ALA A 20 17.18 19.78 20.26
C ALA A 20 15.91 20.32 20.95
N GLY A 21 15.15 19.45 21.61
CA GLY A 21 13.89 19.85 22.22
C GLY A 21 12.88 18.72 22.42
N ARG A 22 13.10 17.53 21.84
CA ARG A 22 12.39 16.34 22.29
C ARG A 22 13.25 15.62 23.31
N ALA A 23 13.12 16.02 24.58
CA ALA A 23 13.33 15.08 25.66
C ALA A 23 12.57 13.80 25.27
N VAL A 24 13.31 12.76 24.88
CA VAL A 24 12.76 11.43 24.69
C VAL A 24 12.43 10.98 26.11
N VAL A 25 11.28 11.44 26.61
CA VAL A 25 10.62 10.83 27.74
C VAL A 25 10.46 9.40 27.28
N LYS A 26 11.32 8.52 27.81
CA LYS A 26 11.23 7.08 27.66
C LYS A 26 9.99 6.66 28.42
N ASN A 27 8.81 7.06 27.95
CA ASN A 27 7.56 6.45 28.32
C ASN A 27 7.73 5.01 27.87
N LYS A 28 8.08 4.15 28.83
CA LYS A 28 8.13 2.69 28.66
C LYS A 28 6.72 2.30 28.23
N VAL A 29 6.48 2.33 26.93
CA VAL A 29 5.24 1.83 26.35
C VAL A 29 5.21 0.36 26.78
N SER A 30 4.19 -0.01 27.55
CA SER A 30 4.05 -1.36 28.09
C SER A 30 4.33 -2.38 26.97
N PRO A 31 5.09 -3.45 27.22
CA PRO A 31 5.35 -4.50 26.23
C PRO A 31 4.07 -4.94 25.51
N ALA A 32 2.94 -5.00 26.22
CA ALA A 32 1.62 -5.33 25.66
C ALA A 32 1.17 -4.41 24.51
N ILE A 33 1.42 -3.09 24.60
CA ILE A 33 1.08 -2.13 23.56
C ILE A 33 2.00 -2.31 22.34
N LYS A 34 3.29 -2.56 22.57
CA LYS A 34 4.24 -2.85 21.49
C LYS A 34 3.84 -4.12 20.75
N PHE A 35 3.47 -5.18 21.47
CA PHE A 35 2.97 -6.43 20.86
C PHE A 35 1.66 -6.21 20.10
N ALA A 36 0.74 -5.39 20.61
CA ALA A 36 -0.50 -5.07 19.93
C ALA A 36 -0.26 -4.28 18.64
N ASP A 37 0.63 -3.28 18.66
CA ASP A 37 1.05 -2.52 17.48
C ASP A 37 1.75 -3.43 16.45
N MET A 38 2.63 -4.34 16.89
CA MET A 38 3.26 -5.33 16.02
C MET A 38 2.23 -6.26 15.38
N ARG A 39 1.26 -6.77 16.14
CA ARG A 39 0.18 -7.63 15.64
C ARG A 39 -0.71 -6.89 14.65
N ALA A 40 -1.06 -5.64 14.92
CA ALA A 40 -1.83 -4.81 14.00
C ALA A 40 -1.07 -4.53 12.70
N ASN A 41 0.24 -4.29 12.78
CA ASN A 41 1.11 -4.10 11.61
C ASN A 41 1.26 -5.37 10.79
N ALA A 42 1.54 -6.51 11.43
CA ALA A 42 1.66 -7.80 10.77
C ALA A 42 0.36 -8.18 10.04
N GLY A 43 -0.79 -8.02 10.70
CA GLY A 43 -2.10 -8.25 10.10
C GLY A 43 -2.36 -7.37 8.88
N ARG A 44 -2.03 -6.06 8.98
CA ARG A 44 -2.12 -5.13 7.83
C ARG A 44 -1.25 -5.60 6.68
N SER A 45 0.03 -5.90 6.94
CA SER A 45 0.98 -6.33 5.91
C SER A 45 0.53 -7.60 5.20
N PHE A 46 0.01 -8.57 5.95
CA PHE A 46 -0.51 -9.82 5.37
C PHE A 46 -1.75 -9.56 4.50
N SER A 47 -2.70 -8.74 4.95
CA SER A 47 -3.87 -8.37 4.16
C SER A 47 -3.50 -7.61 2.88
N VAL A 48 -2.52 -6.70 2.95
CA VAL A 48 -2.01 -5.97 1.78
C VAL A 48 -1.32 -6.92 0.79
N ALA A 49 -0.51 -7.86 1.29
CA ALA A 49 0.13 -8.87 0.47
C ALA A 49 -0.90 -9.75 -0.25
N GLY A 50 -1.92 -10.24 0.47
CA GLY A 50 -3.02 -11.00 -0.11
C GLY A 50 -3.81 -10.23 -1.16
N ALA A 51 -4.06 -8.93 -0.94
CA ALA A 51 -4.72 -8.08 -1.93
C ALA A 51 -3.89 -7.93 -3.21
N LYS A 52 -2.57 -7.74 -3.10
CA LYS A 52 -1.65 -7.69 -4.24
C LYS A 52 -1.55 -9.03 -4.98
N MET A 53 -1.55 -10.14 -4.24
CA MET A 53 -1.54 -11.47 -4.84
C MET A 53 -2.83 -11.75 -5.62
N SER A 54 -3.98 -11.35 -5.07
CA SER A 54 -5.27 -11.42 -5.75
C SER A 54 -5.28 -10.61 -7.04
N GLU A 55 -4.77 -9.38 -7.04
CA GLU A 55 -4.63 -8.55 -8.25
C GLU A 55 -3.79 -9.27 -9.32
N LYS A 56 -2.62 -9.79 -8.93
CA LYS A 56 -1.73 -10.52 -9.86
C LYS A 56 -2.40 -11.76 -10.46
N MET A 57 -3.12 -12.53 -9.66
CA MET A 57 -3.85 -13.71 -10.14
C MET A 57 -4.96 -13.33 -11.13
N THR A 58 -5.68 -12.25 -10.87
CA THR A 58 -6.68 -11.74 -11.82
C THR A 58 -6.03 -11.27 -13.12
N HIS A 59 -4.89 -10.58 -13.05
CA HIS A 59 -4.14 -10.16 -14.24
C HIS A 59 -3.65 -11.36 -15.07
N LEU A 60 -3.16 -12.40 -14.40
CA LEU A 60 -2.72 -13.64 -15.04
C LEU A 60 -3.90 -14.33 -15.75
N ARG A 61 -5.04 -14.50 -15.06
CA ARG A 61 -6.25 -15.08 -15.63
C ARG A 61 -6.73 -14.30 -16.85
N ALA A 62 -6.74 -12.97 -16.76
CA ALA A 62 -7.14 -12.11 -17.87
C ALA A 62 -6.20 -12.30 -19.08
N ASN A 63 -4.88 -12.36 -18.88
CA ASN A 63 -3.94 -12.63 -19.97
C ASN A 63 -4.15 -14.01 -20.61
N LEU A 64 -4.45 -15.03 -19.81
CA LEU A 64 -4.78 -16.38 -20.30
C LEU A 64 -6.05 -16.36 -21.14
N MET A 65 -7.10 -15.68 -20.68
CA MET A 65 -8.34 -15.48 -21.44
C MET A 65 -8.07 -14.78 -22.78
N LEU A 66 -7.22 -13.75 -22.81
CA LEU A 66 -6.84 -13.09 -24.08
C LEU A 66 -6.16 -14.06 -25.05
N LYS A 67 -5.26 -14.91 -24.55
CA LYS A 67 -4.55 -15.90 -25.38
C LYS A 67 -5.53 -16.92 -25.96
N VAL A 68 -6.38 -17.51 -25.12
CA VAL A 68 -7.40 -18.48 -25.57
C VAL A 68 -8.34 -17.83 -26.59
N TYR A 69 -8.78 -16.60 -26.34
CA TYR A 69 -9.65 -15.88 -27.26
C TYR A 69 -8.99 -15.62 -28.62
N ARG A 70 -7.70 -15.23 -28.62
CA ARG A 70 -6.93 -15.04 -29.86
C ARG A 70 -6.72 -16.35 -30.63
N LEU A 71 -6.64 -17.48 -29.94
CA LEU A 71 -6.57 -18.80 -30.58
C LEU A 71 -7.91 -19.22 -31.20
N GLN A 72 -9.03 -18.95 -30.51
CA GLN A 72 -10.38 -19.26 -31.00
C GLN A 72 -10.82 -18.35 -32.16
N HIS A 73 -10.31 -17.12 -32.22
CA HIS A 73 -10.66 -16.13 -33.25
C HIS A 73 -9.39 -15.52 -33.88
N PRO A 74 -8.66 -16.29 -34.72
CA PRO A 74 -7.36 -15.86 -35.25
C PRO A 74 -7.46 -14.64 -36.18
N THR A 75 -8.53 -14.54 -36.97
CA THR A 75 -8.67 -13.57 -38.06
C THR A 75 -9.72 -12.48 -37.85
N HIS A 76 -10.51 -12.52 -36.76
CA HIS A 76 -11.65 -11.60 -36.58
C HIS A 76 -11.26 -10.32 -35.79
N PRO A 77 -11.07 -9.16 -36.44
CA PRO A 77 -10.45 -7.99 -35.81
C PRO A 77 -11.32 -7.34 -34.73
N VAL A 78 -12.62 -7.13 -35.01
CA VAL A 78 -13.56 -6.46 -34.08
C VAL A 78 -13.67 -7.21 -32.74
N LYS A 79 -13.83 -8.53 -32.81
CA LYS A 79 -13.88 -9.43 -31.66
C LYS A 79 -12.59 -9.36 -30.83
N ARG A 80 -11.42 -9.28 -31.48
CA ARG A 80 -10.13 -9.15 -30.79
C ARG A 80 -9.98 -7.82 -30.06
N VAL A 81 -10.46 -6.72 -30.64
CA VAL A 81 -10.45 -5.39 -29.99
C VAL A 81 -11.36 -5.41 -28.76
N ALA A 82 -12.60 -5.88 -28.88
CA ALA A 82 -13.52 -6.00 -27.75
C ALA A 82 -12.98 -6.89 -26.62
N ALA A 83 -12.31 -7.98 -26.95
CA ALA A 83 -11.65 -8.84 -25.95
C ALA A 83 -10.46 -8.14 -25.27
N THR A 84 -9.72 -7.28 -25.97
CA THR A 84 -8.65 -6.49 -25.33
C THR A 84 -9.20 -5.41 -24.42
N GLU A 85 -10.31 -4.77 -24.77
CA GLU A 85 -10.96 -3.73 -23.97
C GLU A 85 -11.55 -4.32 -22.69
N SER A 86 -12.35 -5.39 -22.80
CA SER A 86 -12.91 -6.08 -21.64
C SER A 86 -11.83 -6.59 -20.66
N ILE A 87 -10.66 -6.99 -21.16
CA ILE A 87 -9.53 -7.39 -20.33
C ILE A 87 -8.82 -6.20 -19.69
N LYS A 88 -8.73 -5.06 -20.36
CA LYS A 88 -8.24 -3.82 -19.75
C LYS A 88 -9.14 -3.42 -18.58
N GLU A 89 -10.45 -3.42 -18.79
CA GLU A 89 -11.45 -3.12 -17.75
C GLU A 89 -11.36 -4.11 -16.58
N MET A 90 -11.23 -5.41 -16.86
CA MET A 90 -11.09 -6.42 -15.82
C MET A 90 -9.85 -6.20 -14.94
N LYS A 91 -8.73 -5.78 -15.54
CA LYS A 91 -7.50 -5.42 -14.80
C LYS A 91 -7.69 -4.14 -14.01
N ALA A 92 -8.28 -3.10 -14.59
CA ALA A 92 -8.57 -1.84 -13.91
C ALA A 92 -9.46 -2.07 -12.67
N ALA A 93 -10.55 -2.82 -12.82
CA ALA A 93 -11.43 -3.19 -11.72
C ALA A 93 -10.70 -4.03 -10.64
N ALA A 94 -9.77 -4.90 -11.02
CA ALA A 94 -8.95 -5.65 -10.06
C ALA A 94 -8.03 -4.73 -9.25
N THR A 95 -7.41 -3.74 -9.89
CA THR A 95 -6.58 -2.73 -9.23
C THR A 95 -7.41 -1.85 -8.29
N GLU A 96 -8.61 -1.42 -8.67
CA GLU A 96 -9.51 -0.67 -7.78
C GLU A 96 -9.91 -1.48 -6.55
N ARG A 97 -10.32 -2.75 -6.74
CA ARG A 97 -10.62 -3.66 -5.62
C ARG A 97 -9.42 -3.85 -4.70
N ARG A 98 -8.20 -3.91 -5.23
CA ARG A 98 -6.98 -3.95 -4.41
C ARG A 98 -6.84 -2.68 -3.58
N ILE A 99 -7.00 -1.50 -4.18
CA ILE A 99 -6.91 -0.21 -3.47
C ILE A 99 -7.91 -0.19 -2.30
N GLN A 100 -9.16 -0.58 -2.55
CA GLN A 100 -10.19 -0.67 -1.51
C GLN A 100 -9.81 -1.67 -0.39
N LYS A 101 -9.30 -2.85 -0.74
CA LYS A 101 -8.83 -3.85 0.25
C LYS A 101 -7.67 -3.33 1.09
N VAL A 102 -6.72 -2.60 0.48
CA VAL A 102 -5.58 -1.99 1.17
C VAL A 102 -6.05 -0.89 2.11
N ALA A 103 -6.95 -0.02 1.66
CA ALA A 103 -7.55 1.05 2.48
C ALA A 103 -8.27 0.45 3.70
N ARG A 104 -9.11 -0.56 3.49
CA ARG A 104 -9.80 -1.26 4.59
C ARG A 104 -8.82 -1.91 5.56
N ALA A 105 -7.73 -2.51 5.08
CA ALA A 105 -6.70 -3.09 5.94
C ALA A 105 -5.96 -2.04 6.77
N SER A 106 -5.68 -0.85 6.21
CA SER A 106 -5.13 0.26 6.99
C SER A 106 -6.11 0.77 8.03
N ASP A 107 -7.39 0.90 7.70
CA ASP A 107 -8.41 1.40 8.62
C ASP A 107 -8.60 0.46 9.82
N VAL A 108 -8.67 -0.85 9.56
CA VAL A 108 -8.76 -1.86 10.62
C VAL A 108 -7.52 -1.83 11.52
N ALA A 109 -6.32 -1.69 10.94
CA ALA A 109 -5.10 -1.57 11.72
C ALA A 109 -5.09 -0.29 12.57
N ALA A 110 -5.51 0.84 12.00
CA ALA A 110 -5.60 2.12 12.71
C ALA A 110 -6.59 2.03 13.89
N ARG A 111 -7.78 1.45 13.67
CA ARG A 111 -8.78 1.22 14.73
C ARG A 111 -8.24 0.33 15.85
N LYS A 112 -7.53 -0.75 15.52
CA LYS A 112 -6.89 -1.63 16.52
C LYS A 112 -5.86 -0.88 17.37
N ARG A 113 -5.02 -0.03 16.75
CA ARG A 113 -4.06 0.79 17.50
C ARG A 113 -4.75 1.86 18.35
N ALA A 114 -5.81 2.48 17.84
CA ALA A 114 -6.60 3.46 18.58
C ALA A 114 -7.24 2.85 19.84
N ALA A 115 -7.92 1.70 19.70
CA ALA A 115 -8.54 0.99 20.81
C ALA A 115 -7.54 0.61 21.92
N VAL A 116 -6.32 0.20 21.55
CA VAL A 116 -5.25 -0.11 22.51
C VAL A 116 -4.80 1.15 23.27
N ARG A 117 -4.75 2.30 22.61
CA ARG A 117 -4.38 3.58 23.23
C ARG A 117 -5.49 4.12 24.12
N GLU A 118 -6.74 4.02 23.70
CA GLU A 118 -7.92 4.39 24.50
C GLU A 118 -7.99 3.55 25.77
N ARG A 119 -7.85 2.22 25.67
CA ARG A 119 -7.84 1.35 26.85
C ARG A 119 -6.75 1.73 27.84
N ARG A 120 -5.55 2.06 27.35
CA ARG A 120 -4.47 2.57 28.21
C ARG A 120 -4.83 3.91 28.87
N ALA A 121 -5.44 4.83 28.13
CA ALA A 121 -5.87 6.11 28.69
C ALA A 121 -6.89 5.92 29.82
N LEU A 122 -7.84 5.00 29.64
CA LEU A 122 -8.81 4.63 30.67
C LEU A 122 -8.16 3.95 31.88
N ASP A 123 -7.23 3.02 31.66
CA ASP A 123 -6.50 2.35 32.75
C ASP A 123 -5.67 3.37 33.55
N MET A 124 -5.02 4.34 32.89
CA MET A 124 -4.29 5.41 33.58
C MET A 124 -5.24 6.30 34.39
N ALA A 125 -6.40 6.68 33.84
CA ALA A 125 -7.39 7.51 34.53
C ALA A 125 -8.08 6.81 35.72
N ARG A 126 -8.11 5.48 35.75
CA ARG A 126 -8.65 4.69 36.89
C ARG A 126 -7.68 4.58 38.06
N HIS A 127 -6.41 4.89 37.85
CA HIS A 127 -5.35 4.80 38.86
C HIS A 127 -4.82 6.18 39.28
N THR A 128 -5.51 7.25 38.89
CA THR A 128 -5.34 8.63 39.37
C THR A 128 -6.50 9.01 40.26
#